data_AF-A0A7X9P2C3-F1
#
_entry.id   AF-A0A7X9P2C3-F1
#
_cell.length_a   1.000
_cell.length_b   1.000
_cell.length_c   1.000
_cell.angle_alpha   90.00
_cell.angle_beta   90.00
_cell.angle_gamma   90.00
#
_symmetry.space_group_name_H-M   'P 1'
#
loop_
_entity.id
_entity.type
_entity.pdbx_description
1 polymer ?
#
loop_
_entity_poly.entity_id
_entity_poly.type
_entity_poly.pdbx_seq_one_letter_code
_entity_poly.pdbx_strand_id
1 'polypeptide(L)'
;MKKHIFLIIVFTFIAFFSHAQEITDYKLGMKLEGGDMVHMTIGRVKGVVFLYPNKSGYIYALGFVPSNDGKNPAKISSGDFDSFIDEIKRYYNTDFESEIDHAQNKIHYYGKHEGNQIVITCDYEVEFPPYHKSMSMMLNKL
;
A
#
# COMPACT_ATOMS: atom_id res chain seq x y z
N MET A 1 36.31 -34.73 -0.10
CA MET A 1 34.91 -35.09 0.26
C MET A 1 34.34 -34.36 1.47
N LYS A 2 34.96 -34.43 2.66
CA LYS A 2 34.39 -33.85 3.91
C LYS A 2 34.08 -32.33 3.87
N LYS A 3 34.87 -31.53 3.13
CA LYS A 3 34.66 -30.08 2.99
C LYS A 3 33.39 -29.69 2.20
N HIS A 4 33.00 -30.49 1.20
CA HIS A 4 31.81 -30.20 0.40
C HIS A 4 30.51 -30.51 1.15
N ILE A 5 30.52 -31.53 2.01
CA ILE A 5 29.37 -31.89 2.86
C ILE A 5 29.08 -30.78 3.87
N PHE A 6 30.13 -30.22 4.50
CA PHE A 6 29.97 -29.08 5.41
C PHE A 6 29.38 -27.85 4.69
N LEU A 7 29.84 -27.57 3.47
CA LEU A 7 29.36 -26.43 2.68
C LEU A 7 27.87 -26.59 2.29
N ILE A 8 27.45 -27.81 1.94
CA ILE A 8 26.05 -28.13 1.64
C ILE A 8 25.19 -27.97 2.89
N ILE A 9 25.64 -28.42 4.06
CA ILE A 9 24.91 -28.26 5.34
C ILE A 9 24.77 -26.79 5.70
N VAL A 10 25.83 -25.99 5.54
CA VAL A 10 25.77 -24.54 5.77
C VAL A 10 24.80 -23.87 4.78
N PHE A 11 24.82 -24.27 3.52
CA PHE A 11 23.93 -23.71 2.50
C PHE A 11 22.45 -24.06 2.74
N THR A 12 22.15 -25.30 3.15
CA THR A 12 20.79 -25.67 3.54
C THR A 12 20.37 -24.97 4.83
N PHE A 13 21.27 -24.80 5.81
CA PHE A 13 20.96 -24.04 7.02
C PHE A 13 20.60 -22.59 6.68
N ILE A 14 21.41 -21.90 5.88
CA ILE A 14 21.12 -20.52 5.44
C ILE A 14 19.79 -20.45 4.68
N ALA A 15 19.50 -21.43 3.81
CA ALA A 15 18.23 -21.49 3.08
C ALA A 15 17.00 -21.64 3.99
N PHE A 16 17.11 -22.36 5.11
CA PHE A 16 16.04 -22.46 6.12
C PHE A 16 15.87 -21.17 6.93
N PHE A 17 16.93 -20.39 7.18
CA PHE A 17 16.83 -19.10 7.87
C PHE A 17 16.39 -17.94 6.95
N SER A 18 16.56 -18.05 5.64
CA SER A 18 16.01 -17.09 4.68
C SER A 18 14.48 -17.15 4.53
N HIS A 19 13.83 -18.18 5.09
CA HIS A 19 12.36 -18.27 5.14
C HIS A 19 11.73 -17.48 6.30
N ALA A 20 12.51 -16.74 7.10
CA ALA A 20 12.01 -15.88 8.17
C ALA A 20 11.62 -14.47 7.70
N GLN A 21 11.56 -14.24 6.37
CA GLN A 21 11.29 -12.94 5.76
C GLN A 21 9.82 -12.74 5.33
N GLU A 22 8.86 -13.39 6.00
CA GLU A 22 7.43 -13.04 5.89
C GLU A 22 6.91 -12.65 7.28
N ILE A 23 7.12 -11.39 7.64
CA ILE A 23 6.51 -10.78 8.82
C ILE A 23 6.12 -9.36 8.48
N THR A 24 5.14 -9.28 7.60
CA THR A 24 4.26 -8.11 7.45
C THR A 24 2.88 -8.71 7.22
N ASP A 25 2.09 -8.89 8.28
CA ASP A 25 0.88 -9.74 8.31
C ASP A 25 -0.35 -9.14 7.61
N TYR A 26 -0.19 -8.16 6.73
CA TYR A 26 -1.30 -7.67 5.91
C TYR A 26 -0.85 -7.50 4.46
N LYS A 27 -1.29 -8.43 3.60
CA LYS A 27 -1.29 -8.27 2.14
C LYS A 27 -2.56 -7.50 1.77
N LEU A 28 -2.49 -6.58 0.82
CA LEU A 28 -3.69 -6.00 0.19
C LEU A 28 -4.62 -7.16 -0.23
N GLY A 29 -5.84 -7.22 0.30
CA GLY A 29 -6.77 -8.34 0.10
C GLY A 29 -6.79 -9.41 1.21
N MET A 30 -6.05 -9.25 2.31
CA MET A 30 -6.25 -10.11 3.50
C MET A 30 -7.62 -9.84 4.13
N LYS A 31 -8.33 -10.93 4.47
CA LYS A 31 -9.69 -10.90 5.00
C LYS A 31 -9.69 -10.30 6.41
N LEU A 32 -10.06 -9.02 6.53
CA LEU A 32 -10.54 -8.46 7.79
C LEU A 32 -12.01 -8.90 7.96
N GLU A 33 -12.33 -9.61 9.04
CA GLU A 33 -13.71 -9.98 9.36
C GLU A 33 -14.32 -8.95 10.32
N GLY A 34 -15.50 -8.41 10.01
CA GLY A 34 -16.31 -7.66 10.99
C GLY A 34 -15.86 -6.20 11.26
N GLY A 35 -16.04 -5.76 12.51
CA GLY A 35 -15.96 -4.37 12.99
C GLY A 35 -14.56 -3.74 13.05
N ASP A 36 -13.55 -4.40 12.47
CA ASP A 36 -12.16 -3.94 12.44
C ASP A 36 -11.82 -3.13 11.18
N MET A 37 -12.79 -2.91 10.30
CA MET A 37 -12.66 -2.04 9.13
C MET A 37 -13.06 -0.61 9.49
N VAL A 38 -12.15 0.34 9.34
CA VAL A 38 -12.46 1.75 9.51
C VAL A 38 -12.89 2.32 8.17
N HIS A 39 -14.21 2.44 7.97
CA HIS A 39 -14.76 3.12 6.81
C HIS A 39 -14.58 4.63 6.94
N MET A 40 -14.04 5.25 5.91
CA MET A 40 -13.91 6.71 5.87
C MET A 40 -14.14 7.25 4.47
N THR A 41 -14.34 8.57 4.40
CA THR A 41 -14.39 9.31 3.14
C THR A 41 -13.26 10.33 3.15
N ILE A 42 -12.42 10.32 2.11
CA ILE A 42 -11.35 11.31 1.90
C ILE A 42 -11.69 12.05 0.60
N GLY A 43 -11.88 13.36 0.69
CA GLY A 43 -12.46 14.14 -0.39
C GLY A 43 -13.83 13.58 -0.77
N ARG A 44 -13.96 13.08 -2.01
CA ARG A 44 -15.18 12.41 -2.52
C ARG A 44 -15.08 10.89 -2.57
N VAL A 45 -13.95 10.31 -2.14
CA VAL A 45 -13.66 8.89 -2.25
C VAL A 45 -14.01 8.17 -0.95
N LYS A 46 -14.99 7.27 -1.02
CA LYS A 46 -15.33 6.36 0.08
C LYS A 46 -14.41 5.15 0.04
N GLY A 47 -13.90 4.74 1.19
CA GLY A 47 -13.02 3.60 1.28
C GLY A 47 -12.87 3.04 2.70
N VAL A 48 -11.93 2.10 2.81
CA VAL A 48 -11.58 1.43 4.06
C VAL A 48 -10.11 1.71 4.36
N VAL A 49 -9.82 1.98 5.64
CA VAL A 49 -8.47 2.07 6.18
C VAL A 49 -8.03 0.73 6.74
N PHE A 50 -6.78 0.38 6.48
CA PHE A 50 -6.10 -0.80 6.97
C PHE A 50 -4.97 -0.36 7.91
N LEU A 51 -4.83 -1.05 9.04
CA LEU A 51 -3.72 -0.85 9.97
C LEU A 51 -2.71 -1.98 9.75
N TYR A 52 -1.43 -1.63 9.67
CA TYR A 52 -0.33 -2.60 9.51
C TYR A 52 0.51 -2.63 10.79
N PRO A 53 0.18 -3.48 11.77
CA PRO A 53 0.98 -3.71 12.95
C PRO A 53 2.13 -4.70 12.70
N ASN A 54 3.20 -4.55 13.47
CA ASN A 54 4.26 -5.57 13.57
C ASN A 54 3.89 -6.66 14.59
N LYS A 55 4.74 -7.69 14.76
CA LYS A 55 4.52 -8.80 15.72
C LYS A 55 4.34 -8.36 17.17
N SER A 56 4.82 -7.17 17.53
CA SER A 56 4.70 -6.60 18.86
C SER A 56 3.46 -5.71 19.02
N GLY A 57 2.61 -5.62 18.00
CA GLY A 57 1.39 -4.81 17.98
C GLY A 57 1.59 -3.35 17.63
N TYR A 58 2.81 -2.91 17.28
CA TYR A 58 3.06 -1.53 16.90
C TYR A 58 2.67 -1.30 15.44
N ILE A 59 1.80 -0.32 15.20
CA ILE A 59 1.41 0.11 13.86
C ILE A 59 2.60 0.82 13.20
N TYR A 60 3.10 0.28 12.10
CA TYR A 60 4.20 0.86 11.33
C TYR A 60 3.74 1.48 10.00
N ALA A 61 2.55 1.12 9.54
CA ALA A 61 1.92 1.74 8.38
C ALA A 61 0.39 1.76 8.47
N LEU A 62 -0.22 2.67 7.72
CA LEU A 62 -1.65 2.76 7.47
C LEU A 62 -1.89 2.68 5.96
N GLY A 63 -2.94 2.00 5.52
CA GLY A 63 -3.33 1.94 4.12
C GLY A 63 -4.75 2.41 3.93
N PHE A 64 -5.08 2.92 2.75
CA PHE A 64 -6.44 3.26 2.34
C PHE A 64 -6.70 2.74 0.93
N VAL A 65 -7.88 2.16 0.74
CA VAL A 65 -8.33 1.67 -0.57
C VAL A 65 -9.79 2.08 -0.79
N PRO A 66 -10.16 2.62 -1.97
CA PRO A 66 -11.55 2.88 -2.31
C PRO A 66 -12.31 1.56 -2.39
N SER A 67 -13.01 1.18 -1.33
CA SER A 67 -13.69 -0.09 -1.23
C SER A 67 -14.77 -0.01 -0.16
N ASN A 68 -15.85 -0.77 -0.33
CA ASN A 68 -16.87 -0.91 0.72
C ASN A 68 -16.58 -2.09 1.66
N ASP A 69 -15.83 -3.08 1.18
CA ASP A 69 -15.59 -4.37 1.84
C ASP A 69 -14.10 -4.64 2.14
N GLY A 70 -13.24 -3.70 1.77
CA GLY A 70 -11.79 -3.80 1.91
C GLY A 70 -11.12 -4.86 1.02
N LYS A 71 -11.86 -5.50 0.11
CA LYS A 71 -11.37 -6.62 -0.73
C LYS A 71 -11.40 -6.28 -2.20
N ASN A 72 -12.44 -5.57 -2.62
CA ASN A 72 -12.65 -5.22 -4.01
C ASN A 72 -12.46 -3.70 -4.14
N PRO A 73 -11.27 -3.22 -4.55
CA PRO A 73 -11.07 -1.83 -4.84
C PRO A 73 -12.03 -1.38 -5.94
N ALA A 74 -12.90 -0.43 -5.62
CA ALA A 74 -13.67 0.30 -6.60
C ALA A 74 -12.74 1.20 -7.42
N LYS A 75 -13.02 1.30 -8.72
CA LYS A 75 -12.39 2.34 -9.53
C LYS A 75 -13.09 3.67 -9.25
N ILE A 76 -12.32 4.75 -9.22
CA ILE A 76 -12.82 6.09 -8.94
C ILE A 76 -12.67 6.98 -10.17
N SER A 77 -13.53 7.98 -10.33
CA SER A 77 -13.40 8.93 -11.43
C SER A 77 -12.15 9.82 -11.25
N SER A 78 -11.60 10.36 -12.34
CA SER A 78 -10.49 11.31 -12.24
C SER A 78 -10.80 12.51 -11.35
N GLY A 79 -12.03 13.04 -11.39
CA GLY A 79 -12.42 14.16 -10.53
C GLY A 79 -12.49 13.81 -9.05
N ASP A 80 -12.89 12.58 -8.70
CA ASP A 80 -12.83 12.11 -7.32
C ASP A 80 -11.38 11.86 -6.87
N PHE A 81 -10.50 11.40 -7.78
CA PHE A 81 -9.06 11.27 -7.53
C PHE A 81 -8.40 12.62 -7.27
N ASP A 82 -8.68 13.64 -8.07
CA ASP A 82 -8.16 15.00 -7.86
C ASP A 82 -8.61 15.56 -6.51
N SER A 83 -9.90 15.40 -6.18
CA SER A 83 -10.44 15.78 -4.87
C SER A 83 -9.79 15.02 -3.72
N PHE A 84 -9.43 13.75 -3.91
CA PHE A 84 -8.70 12.96 -2.92
C PHE A 84 -7.29 13.51 -2.69
N ILE A 85 -6.54 13.76 -3.77
CA ILE A 85 -5.18 14.30 -3.70
C ILE A 85 -5.16 15.66 -3.00
N ASP A 86 -6.07 16.56 -3.35
CA ASP A 86 -6.15 17.89 -2.73
C ASP A 86 -6.46 17.80 -1.23
N GLU A 87 -7.33 16.87 -0.83
CA GLU A 87 -7.63 16.63 0.59
C GLU A 87 -6.39 16.14 1.36
N ILE A 88 -5.64 15.20 0.80
CA ILE A 88 -4.42 14.67 1.41
C ILE A 88 -3.34 15.75 1.49
N LYS A 89 -3.12 16.52 0.42
CA LYS A 89 -2.18 17.66 0.43
C LYS A 89 -2.50 18.65 1.53
N ARG A 90 -3.78 19.02 1.66
CA ARG A 90 -4.27 19.94 2.68
C ARG A 90 -4.09 19.40 4.09
N TYR A 91 -4.44 18.13 4.31
CA TYR A 91 -4.40 17.52 5.64
C TYR A 91 -2.97 17.32 6.14
N TYR A 92 -2.09 16.80 5.28
CA TYR A 92 -0.70 16.52 5.62
C TYR A 92 0.26 17.68 5.30
N ASN A 93 -0.26 18.82 4.83
CA ASN A 93 0.51 20.00 4.43
C ASN A 93 1.76 19.62 3.61
N THR A 94 1.54 18.85 2.54
CA THR A 94 2.61 18.26 1.73
C THR A 94 2.29 18.38 0.26
N ASP A 95 3.32 18.50 -0.56
CA ASP A 95 3.22 18.35 -2.01
C ASP A 95 3.61 16.94 -2.44
N PHE A 96 3.20 16.56 -3.65
CA PHE A 96 3.46 15.24 -4.20
C PHE A 96 4.40 15.32 -5.40
N GLU A 97 5.49 14.56 -5.34
CA GLU A 97 6.28 14.18 -6.50
C GLU A 97 5.66 12.94 -7.14
N SER A 98 5.83 12.75 -8.45
CA SER A 98 5.25 11.59 -9.15
C SER A 98 6.28 10.83 -9.99
N GLU A 99 6.17 9.50 -9.98
CA GLU A 99 6.98 8.58 -10.77
C GLU A 99 6.08 7.59 -11.52
N ILE A 100 6.36 7.35 -12.79
CA ILE A 100 5.62 6.39 -13.61
C ILE A 100 6.40 5.07 -13.66
N ASP A 101 5.78 4.00 -13.18
CA ASP A 101 6.24 2.63 -13.37
C ASP A 101 5.56 2.03 -14.62
N HIS A 102 6.26 2.11 -15.74
CA HIS A 102 5.79 1.54 -17.02
C HIS A 102 5.70 0.01 -17.00
N ALA A 103 6.46 -0.69 -16.14
CA ALA A 103 6.43 -2.14 -16.07
C ALA A 103 5.15 -2.63 -15.39
N GLN A 104 4.66 -1.91 -14.40
CA GLN A 104 3.41 -2.22 -13.69
C GLN A 104 2.20 -1.46 -14.23
N ASN A 105 2.40 -0.55 -15.18
CA ASN A 105 1.39 0.41 -15.66
C ASN A 105 0.77 1.21 -14.51
N LYS A 106 1.62 1.71 -13.62
CA LYS A 106 1.24 2.49 -12.43
C LYS A 106 1.92 3.85 -12.42
N ILE A 107 1.28 4.80 -11.74
CA ILE A 107 1.91 6.04 -11.31
C ILE A 107 1.86 6.09 -9.79
N HIS A 108 2.99 6.46 -9.19
CA HIS A 108 3.19 6.59 -7.76
C HIS A 108 3.39 8.06 -7.42
N TYR A 109 2.61 8.57 -6.47
CA TYR A 109 2.77 9.91 -5.91
C TYR A 109 3.36 9.79 -4.51
N TYR A 110 4.43 10.53 -4.25
CA TYR A 110 5.17 10.51 -3.00
C TYR A 110 5.09 11.86 -2.29
N GLY A 111 4.62 11.84 -1.04
CA GLY A 111 4.59 12.99 -0.13
C GLY A 111 5.29 12.66 1.18
N LYS A 112 5.62 13.68 1.97
CA LYS A 112 6.26 13.52 3.28
C LYS A 112 5.60 14.41 4.33
N HIS A 113 5.40 13.86 5.53
CA HIS A 113 4.85 14.61 6.66
C HIS A 113 5.37 14.04 7.98
N GLU A 114 5.96 14.89 8.83
CA GLU A 114 6.42 14.55 10.19
C GLU A 114 7.22 13.24 10.29
N GLY A 115 8.16 13.01 9.36
CA GLY A 115 8.98 11.80 9.35
C GLY A 115 8.24 10.55 8.84
N ASN A 116 7.07 10.70 8.22
CA ASN A 116 6.35 9.64 7.53
C ASN A 116 6.35 9.91 6.03
N GLN A 117 6.31 8.85 5.22
CA GLN A 117 6.13 8.90 3.78
C GLN A 117 4.69 8.53 3.43
N ILE A 118 4.08 9.33 2.57
CA ILE A 118 2.78 9.07 1.98
C ILE A 118 3.01 8.60 0.55
N VAL A 119 2.46 7.46 0.17
CA VAL A 119 2.54 6.90 -1.17
C VAL A 119 1.13 6.66 -1.69
N ILE A 120 0.78 7.26 -2.82
CA ILE A 120 -0.49 7.02 -3.50
C ILE A 120 -0.18 6.36 -4.84
N THR A 121 -0.72 5.18 -5.09
CA THR A 121 -0.52 4.43 -6.34
C THR A 121 -1.81 4.42 -7.12
N CYS A 122 -1.77 4.75 -8.41
CA CYS A 122 -2.93 4.58 -9.30
C CYS A 122 -2.54 4.09 -10.70
N ASP A 123 -3.55 3.70 -11.49
CA ASP A 123 -3.35 3.28 -12.88
C ASP A 123 -2.80 4.44 -13.73
N TYR A 124 -1.72 4.17 -14.49
CA TYR A 124 -1.07 5.16 -15.37
C TYR A 124 -1.88 5.37 -16.64
N GLU A 125 -2.17 4.31 -17.39
CA GLU A 125 -3.03 4.36 -18.58
C GLU A 125 -4.49 4.04 -18.24
N VAL A 126 -5.41 4.89 -18.71
CA VAL A 126 -6.85 4.70 -18.56
C VAL A 126 -7.45 4.57 -19.96
N GLU A 127 -7.83 3.34 -20.31
CA GLU A 127 -7.98 2.94 -21.72
C GLU A 127 -9.17 3.60 -22.43
N PHE A 128 -10.28 3.93 -21.74
CA PHE A 128 -11.44 4.56 -22.38
C PHE A 128 -12.25 5.45 -21.43
N PRO A 129 -12.84 6.56 -21.91
CA PRO A 129 -13.75 7.38 -21.12
C PRO A 129 -15.02 6.59 -20.75
N PRO A 130 -15.57 6.77 -19.54
CA PRO A 130 -15.12 7.69 -18.49
C PRO A 130 -13.83 7.22 -17.80
N TYR A 131 -12.87 8.13 -17.63
CA TYR A 131 -11.57 7.80 -17.03
C TYR A 131 -11.72 7.42 -15.56
N HIS A 132 -11.59 6.13 -15.28
CA HIS A 132 -11.64 5.58 -13.94
C HIS A 132 -10.28 4.98 -13.56
N LYS A 133 -9.78 5.36 -12.39
CA LYS A 133 -8.51 4.90 -11.84
C LYS A 133 -8.76 3.92 -10.71
N SER A 134 -8.07 2.79 -10.72
CA SER A 134 -7.85 2.03 -9.49
C SER A 134 -6.79 2.76 -8.68
N MET A 135 -6.95 2.85 -7.36
CA MET A 135 -5.94 3.48 -6.51
C MET A 135 -5.81 2.82 -5.13
N SER A 136 -4.67 3.06 -4.50
CA SER A 136 -4.44 2.81 -3.08
C SER A 136 -3.54 3.90 -2.51
N MET A 137 -3.60 4.10 -1.19
CA MET A 137 -2.69 4.98 -0.46
C MET A 137 -2.05 4.20 0.69
N MET A 138 -0.80 4.51 1.01
CA MET A 138 -0.07 4.04 2.17
C MET A 138 0.60 5.23 2.89
N LEU A 139 0.54 5.24 4.21
CA LEU A 139 1.32 6.10 5.09
C LEU A 139 2.30 5.20 5.84
N ASN A 140 3.60 5.36 5.59
CA ASN A 140 4.66 4.56 6.17
C ASN A 140 5.51 5.42 7.10
N LYS A 141 5.87 4.89 8.27
CA LYS A 141 6.91 5.51 9.09
C LYS A 141 8.28 5.32 8.40
N LEU A 142 9.05 6.40 8.27
CA LEU A 142 10.44 6.36 7.76
C LEU A 142 11.42 5.89 8.84
#